data_AF-A0A165ZQR7-F1
#
_entry.id   AF-A0A165ZQR7-F1
#
_cell.length_a   1.000
_cell.length_b   1.000
_cell.length_c   1.000
_cell.angle_alpha   90.00
_cell.angle_beta   90.00
_cell.angle_gamma   90.00
#
_symmetry.space_group_name_H-M   'P 1'
#
loop_
_entity.id
_entity.type
_entity.pdbx_description
1 polymer ?
#
loop_
_entity_poly.entity_id
_entity_poly.type
_entity_poly.pdbx_seq_one_letter_code
_entity_poly.pdbx_strand_id
1 'polypeptide(L)'
;MAPSNNPVKGKITDFKCSKPLGSKFLKKLFYIKIKVDVDENGAFRTLGVRGGGSRISWGDNYIFRDSGPTGSSSICIEMFQRRYFRKNKRIGGFEDTIGSLFKEGSSGAFARLARSRSVLRRKVKNADRPNCCPAQHLVFVALKAEVLDCWRVKFGVSDLDQRFSANFEDLLGDARALCQLHISGSLVENAVLPNLLCPDDEDEVPFEGSQVLANTRVRMRDSMLYYEFQRAISDGGIRHAMNVIAARTQMSFSSSHAALSVNARGAHHRTLKKAAMNRLAANMDEQQLHRYREGCAWGYAAQDDLEAGFTNLTSGPKIGDL
;
A
#
# COMPACT_ATOMS: atom_id res chain seq x y z
N MET A 1 14.40 57.68 -1.88
CA MET A 1 15.13 56.89 -0.86
C MET A 1 15.61 55.61 -1.52
N ALA A 2 16.92 55.35 -1.56
CA ALA A 2 17.45 54.08 -2.07
C ALA A 2 17.23 52.96 -1.05
N PRO A 3 16.85 51.74 -1.46
CA PRO A 3 16.73 50.60 -0.55
C PRO A 3 18.10 50.25 0.05
N SER A 4 18.15 50.07 1.37
CA SER A 4 19.36 49.64 2.07
C SER A 4 19.67 48.19 1.72
N ASN A 5 20.84 47.93 1.14
CA ASN A 5 21.33 46.59 0.78
C ASN A 5 22.00 45.86 1.95
N ASN A 6 21.74 46.28 3.20
CA ASN A 6 22.36 45.63 4.34
C ASN A 6 21.71 44.25 4.57
N PRO A 7 22.51 43.17 4.67
CA PRO A 7 21.97 41.82 4.88
C PRO A 7 21.22 41.75 6.22
N VAL A 8 20.05 41.13 6.20
CA VAL A 8 19.22 40.99 7.41
C VAL A 8 19.70 39.78 8.19
N LYS A 9 20.09 39.97 9.45
CA LYS A 9 20.49 38.88 10.35
C LYS A 9 19.37 38.57 11.33
N GLY A 10 18.92 37.31 11.33
CA GLY A 10 17.87 36.83 12.23
C GLY A 10 18.37 35.76 13.19
N LYS A 11 17.74 35.66 14.37
CA LYS A 11 17.92 34.57 15.32
C LYS A 11 16.56 34.03 15.74
N ILE A 12 16.37 32.72 15.62
CA ILE A 12 15.19 32.01 16.10
C ILE A 12 15.61 31.17 17.30
N THR A 13 14.90 31.35 18.42
CA THR A 13 15.13 30.65 19.69
C THR A 13 13.82 30.10 20.22
N ASP A 14 13.89 29.31 21.31
CA ASP A 14 12.72 28.94 22.11
C ASP A 14 11.60 28.24 21.34
N PHE A 15 11.96 27.35 20.41
CA PHE A 15 10.96 26.61 19.65
C PHE A 15 10.05 25.83 20.59
N LYS A 16 8.74 26.07 20.49
CA LYS A 16 7.73 25.44 21.34
C LYS A 16 6.58 24.97 20.46
N CYS A 17 6.12 23.75 20.70
CA CYS A 17 4.93 23.22 20.05
C CYS A 17 3.97 22.70 21.13
N SER A 18 2.71 23.12 21.05
CA SER A 18 1.64 22.67 21.94
C SER A 18 0.56 21.94 21.16
N LYS A 19 -0.14 21.08 21.89
CA LYS A 19 -1.37 20.44 21.43
C LYS A 19 -2.58 21.05 22.15
N PRO A 20 -3.79 20.96 21.56
CA PRO A 20 -5.02 21.32 22.24
C PRO A 20 -5.16 20.59 23.58
N LEU A 21 -5.84 21.24 24.54
CA LEU A 21 -6.11 20.67 25.85
C LEU A 21 -6.73 19.26 25.71
N GLY A 22 -6.29 18.33 26.56
CA GLY A 22 -6.72 16.93 26.50
C GLY A 22 -5.97 16.04 25.51
N SER A 23 -5.14 16.59 24.62
CA SER A 23 -4.34 15.78 23.69
C SER A 23 -2.83 15.83 23.98
N LYS A 24 -2.16 14.67 23.91
CA LYS A 24 -0.73 14.51 24.19
C LYS A 24 0.05 14.17 22.93
N PHE A 25 1.31 14.59 22.85
CA PHE A 25 2.23 14.06 21.84
C PHE A 25 2.50 12.58 22.14
N LEU A 26 2.68 11.77 21.09
CA LEU A 26 3.08 10.38 21.27
C LEU A 26 4.44 10.34 21.96
N LYS A 27 4.73 9.28 22.73
CA LYS A 27 6.04 9.02 23.35
C LYS A 27 7.09 8.64 22.29
N LYS A 28 7.41 9.57 21.40
CA LYS A 28 8.34 9.43 20.26
C LYS A 28 9.27 10.63 20.22
N LEU A 29 10.36 10.54 19.45
CA LEU A 29 11.28 11.65 19.26
C LEU A 29 10.77 12.58 18.15
N PHE A 30 10.85 13.88 18.39
CA PHE A 30 10.47 14.94 17.47
C PHE A 30 11.63 15.91 17.27
N TYR A 31 11.76 16.45 16.06
CA TYR A 31 12.74 17.48 15.75
C TYR A 31 12.14 18.48 14.78
N ILE A 32 12.72 19.68 14.75
CA ILE A 32 12.37 20.74 13.80
C ILE A 32 13.46 20.79 12.73
N LYS A 33 13.04 21.01 11.49
CA LYS A 33 13.90 21.26 10.35
C LYS A 33 13.59 22.66 9.83
N ILE A 34 14.60 23.50 9.67
CA ILE A 34 14.47 24.85 9.15
C ILE A 34 15.25 24.94 7.84
N LYS A 35 14.65 25.54 6.84
CA LYS A 35 15.27 25.85 5.56
C LYS A 35 15.04 27.31 5.25
N VAL A 36 16.06 27.97 4.72
CA VAL A 36 15.98 29.30 4.12
C VAL A 36 16.45 29.13 2.68
N ASP A 37 15.68 29.61 1.70
CA ASP A 37 15.90 29.27 0.28
C ASP A 37 17.29 29.67 -0.24
N VAL A 38 17.92 30.67 0.35
CA VAL A 38 19.21 31.21 -0.08
C VAL A 38 20.39 30.66 0.73
N ASP A 39 20.14 29.79 1.71
CA ASP A 39 21.19 29.25 2.58
C ASP A 39 21.83 28.00 1.96
N GLU A 40 22.99 28.17 1.33
CA GLU A 40 23.82 27.08 0.80
C GLU A 40 24.27 26.08 1.88
N ASN A 41 24.23 26.47 3.16
CA ASN A 41 24.61 25.59 4.28
C ASN A 41 23.59 24.47 4.56
N GLY A 42 22.51 24.43 3.78
CA GLY A 42 21.50 23.40 3.87
C GLY A 42 20.55 23.57 5.05
N ALA A 43 19.73 22.55 5.29
CA ALA A 43 18.66 22.64 6.28
C ALA A 43 19.19 22.46 7.72
N PHE A 44 18.99 23.45 8.58
CA PHE A 44 19.22 23.32 10.02
C PHE A 44 18.25 22.29 10.63
N ARG A 45 18.74 21.51 11.60
CA ARG A 45 17.94 20.53 12.35
C ARG A 45 18.21 20.68 13.84
N THR A 46 17.14 20.74 14.63
CA THR A 46 17.25 20.71 16.09
C THR A 46 17.60 19.31 16.59
N LEU A 47 18.04 19.23 17.84
CA LEU A 47 18.08 17.97 18.57
C LEU A 47 16.69 17.33 18.70
N GLY A 48 16.68 16.02 18.87
CA GLY A 48 15.46 15.24 19.04
C GLY A 48 14.92 15.35 20.47
N VAL A 49 13.69 15.83 20.63
CA VAL A 49 13.00 15.94 21.92
C VAL A 49 11.96 14.84 22.05
N ARG A 50 11.93 14.15 23.19
CA ARG A 50 10.95 13.10 23.47
C ARG A 50 9.59 13.73 23.81
N GLY A 51 8.55 13.34 23.07
CA GLY A 51 7.17 13.71 23.38
C GLY A 51 6.58 12.93 24.55
N GLY A 52 5.29 13.11 24.79
CA GLY A 52 4.54 12.48 25.90
C GLY A 52 3.72 13.49 26.71
N GLY A 53 4.14 14.76 26.70
CA GLY A 53 3.37 15.88 27.24
C GLY A 53 2.41 16.52 26.22
N SER A 54 1.67 17.53 26.66
CA SER A 54 0.89 18.44 25.80
C SER A 54 1.76 19.52 25.15
N ARG A 55 2.96 19.76 25.67
CA ARG A 55 3.94 20.74 25.19
C ARG A 55 5.29 20.06 25.00
N ILE A 56 6.00 20.45 23.95
CA ILE A 56 7.39 20.11 23.69
C ILE A 56 8.15 21.40 23.37
N SER A 57 9.41 21.47 23.79
CA SER A 57 10.28 22.62 23.61
C SER A 57 11.68 22.18 23.21
N TRP A 58 12.32 22.95 22.34
CA TRP A 58 13.72 22.75 21.94
C TRP A 58 14.55 23.94 22.41
N GLY A 59 15.73 23.66 22.95
CA GLY A 59 16.68 24.69 23.42
C GLY A 59 17.66 25.18 22.35
N ASP A 60 17.58 24.60 21.15
CA ASP A 60 18.42 24.94 20.02
C ASP A 60 18.17 26.38 19.54
N ASN A 61 19.22 27.04 19.04
CA ASN A 61 19.16 28.35 18.45
C ASN A 61 19.58 28.27 16.98
N TYR A 62 18.83 28.91 16.09
CA TYR A 62 19.20 29.03 14.67
C TYR A 62 19.47 30.49 14.33
N ILE A 63 20.63 30.77 13.76
CA ILE A 63 21.03 32.09 13.27
C ILE A 63 21.11 32.00 11.75
N PHE A 64 20.42 32.90 11.05
CA PHE A 64 20.45 32.97 9.59
C PHE A 64 20.81 34.39 9.14
N ARG A 65 21.30 34.47 7.90
CA ARG A 65 21.52 35.73 7.19
C ARG A 65 20.71 35.66 5.90
N ASP A 66 19.89 36.68 5.67
CA ASP A 66 19.20 36.86 4.41
C ASP A 66 20.04 37.81 3.53
N SER A 67 20.51 37.30 2.39
CA SER A 67 21.20 38.07 1.35
C SER A 67 20.25 38.66 0.31
N GLY A 68 18.95 38.33 0.37
CA GLY A 68 17.93 38.86 -0.52
C GLY A 68 17.54 40.31 -0.22
N PRO A 69 16.95 41.02 -1.20
CA PRO A 69 16.42 42.36 -0.99
C PRO A 69 15.37 42.36 0.13
N THR A 70 15.74 42.97 1.26
CA THR A 70 14.90 43.26 2.44
C THR A 70 13.90 42.15 2.83
N GLY A 71 14.39 40.95 3.17
CA GLY A 71 13.54 39.92 3.77
C GLY A 71 12.69 39.11 2.78
N SER A 72 12.98 39.20 1.47
CA SER A 72 12.20 38.48 0.45
C SER A 72 12.38 36.97 0.49
N SER A 73 13.45 36.47 1.11
CA SER A 73 13.73 35.04 1.15
C SER A 73 12.67 34.28 1.93
N SER A 74 12.29 33.11 1.42
CA SER A 74 11.37 32.22 2.10
C SER A 74 12.09 31.47 3.22
N ILE A 75 11.36 31.20 4.29
CA ILE A 75 11.78 30.36 5.39
C ILE A 75 10.72 29.30 5.66
N CYS A 76 11.13 28.04 5.60
CA CYS A 76 10.29 26.88 5.82
C CYS A 76 10.68 26.21 7.15
N ILE A 77 9.75 26.15 8.10
CA ILE A 77 9.91 25.51 9.41
C ILE A 77 9.00 24.29 9.47
N GLU A 78 9.59 23.11 9.55
CA GLU A 78 8.88 21.84 9.52
C GLU A 78 9.14 21.02 10.78
N MET A 79 8.08 20.41 11.33
CA MET A 79 8.19 19.50 12.46
C MET A 79 8.10 18.05 11.98
N PHE A 80 9.05 17.22 12.43
CA PHE A 80 9.13 15.80 12.10
C PHE A 80 9.07 14.93 13.35
N GLN A 81 8.53 13.73 13.18
CA GLN A 81 8.61 12.64 14.14
C GLN A 81 9.62 11.61 13.63
N ARG A 82 10.69 11.39 14.40
CA ARG A 82 11.75 10.43 14.07
C ARG A 82 11.23 9.00 14.10
N ARG A 83 11.67 8.18 13.16
CA ARG A 83 11.38 6.75 13.08
C ARG A 83 12.69 6.01 12.78
N TYR A 84 12.99 4.97 13.55
CA TYR A 84 14.29 4.27 13.43
C TYR A 84 14.45 3.46 12.14
N PHE A 85 13.35 2.87 11.65
CA PHE A 85 13.37 1.96 10.50
C PHE A 85 12.50 2.44 9.32
N ARG A 86 12.06 3.69 9.35
CA ARG A 86 11.19 4.26 8.31
C ARG A 86 11.58 5.72 8.08
N LYS A 87 11.26 6.24 6.90
CA LYS A 87 11.34 7.69 6.64
C LYS A 87 10.61 8.46 7.76
N ASN A 88 11.25 9.53 8.23
CA ASN A 88 10.72 10.37 9.29
C ASN A 88 9.36 10.93 8.86
N LYS A 89 8.39 10.96 9.78
CA LYS A 89 7.03 11.40 9.47
C LYS A 89 6.95 12.92 9.65
N ARG A 90 6.67 13.67 8.59
CA ARG A 90 6.28 15.08 8.68
C ARG A 90 4.98 15.20 9.50
N ILE A 91 5.00 16.02 10.54
CA ILE A 91 3.84 16.27 11.42
C ILE A 91 3.09 17.53 10.97
N GLY A 92 3.84 18.54 10.55
CA GLY A 92 3.31 19.81 10.04
C GLY A 92 4.47 20.71 9.65
N GLY A 93 4.14 21.86 9.07
CA GLY A 93 5.11 22.88 8.72
C GLY A 93 4.43 24.21 8.47
N PHE A 94 5.25 25.23 8.39
CA PHE A 94 4.89 26.60 8.08
C PHE A 94 5.97 27.16 7.16
N GLU A 95 5.53 28.00 6.23
CA GLU A 95 6.38 28.64 5.24
C GLU A 95 5.90 30.08 5.10
N ASP A 96 6.84 31.02 5.15
CA ASP A 96 6.58 32.45 5.02
C ASP A 96 7.86 33.16 4.57
N THR A 97 7.78 34.46 4.32
CA THR A 97 8.93 35.30 4.02
C THR A 97 9.55 35.84 5.29
N ILE A 98 10.87 35.98 5.31
CA ILE A 98 11.62 36.52 6.45
C ILE A 98 11.10 37.93 6.81
N GLY A 99 10.82 38.75 5.80
CA GLY A 99 10.26 40.09 5.98
C GLY A 99 8.89 40.08 6.65
N SER A 100 8.03 39.12 6.32
CA SER A 100 6.71 38.98 6.97
C SER A 100 6.85 38.54 8.43
N LEU A 101 7.78 37.64 8.74
CA LEU A 101 8.07 37.24 10.12
C LEU A 101 8.54 38.41 11.00
N PHE A 102 9.37 39.31 10.45
CA PHE A 102 9.81 40.48 11.20
C PHE A 102 8.72 41.54 11.38
N LYS A 103 7.85 41.73 10.38
CA LYS A 103 6.74 42.70 10.44
C LYS A 103 5.68 42.32 11.48
N GLU A 104 5.44 41.02 11.68
CA GLU A 104 4.40 40.54 12.61
C GLU A 104 4.77 40.71 14.10
N GLY A 105 5.99 41.15 14.40
CA GLY A 105 6.51 41.25 15.76
C GLY A 105 6.68 39.87 16.42
N SER A 106 7.31 39.85 17.60
CA SER A 106 7.60 38.60 18.31
C SER A 106 6.35 37.83 18.75
N SER A 107 5.19 38.48 18.86
CA SER A 107 3.93 37.85 19.32
C SER A 107 3.05 37.31 18.18
N GLY A 108 3.12 37.87 16.97
CA GLY A 108 2.25 37.51 15.85
C GLY A 108 2.60 36.17 15.19
N ALA A 109 3.90 35.89 15.01
CA ALA A 109 4.37 34.68 14.34
C ALA A 109 3.94 33.38 15.06
N PHE A 110 3.79 33.40 16.39
CA PHE A 110 3.34 32.24 17.17
C PHE A 110 1.88 31.83 16.89
N ALA A 111 1.03 32.77 16.47
CA ALA A 111 -0.39 32.50 16.25
C ALA A 111 -0.69 31.77 14.94
N ARG A 112 0.16 31.91 13.90
CA ARG A 112 -0.07 31.32 12.57
C ARG A 112 0.17 29.81 12.52
N LEU A 113 1.11 29.30 13.31
CA LEU A 113 1.37 27.85 13.41
C LEU A 113 0.18 27.05 13.95
N ALA A 114 -0.72 27.70 14.71
CA ALA A 114 -1.97 27.09 15.16
C ALA A 114 -3.05 27.03 14.06
N ARG A 115 -3.01 27.94 13.07
CA ARG A 115 -4.06 28.10 12.05
C ARG A 115 -3.82 27.32 10.75
N SER A 116 -2.59 26.93 10.40
CA SER A 116 -2.34 26.19 9.13
C SER A 116 -2.94 24.78 9.08
N ARG A 117 -3.58 24.32 10.17
CA ARG A 117 -4.21 22.99 10.29
C ARG A 117 -5.47 22.76 9.45
N SER A 118 -6.06 23.78 8.82
CA SER A 118 -7.29 23.61 8.02
C SER A 118 -7.06 23.46 6.51
N VAL A 119 -5.95 23.93 5.93
CA VAL A 119 -5.86 24.09 4.46
C VAL A 119 -5.38 22.85 3.70
N LEU A 120 -4.70 21.88 4.34
CA LEU A 120 -4.16 20.71 3.62
C LEU A 120 -4.51 19.36 4.27
N ARG A 121 -5.81 19.16 4.54
CA ARG A 121 -6.37 17.84 4.88
C ARG A 121 -6.54 16.89 3.68
N ARG A 122 -5.77 17.06 2.60
CA ARG A 122 -5.62 15.99 1.59
C ARG A 122 -4.28 15.29 1.84
N LYS A 123 -4.34 13.98 2.12
CA LYS A 123 -3.19 13.07 1.98
C LYS A 123 -2.80 13.11 0.50
N VAL A 124 -1.94 14.04 0.11
CA VAL A 124 -1.27 13.99 -1.19
C VAL A 124 -0.40 12.73 -1.14
N LYS A 125 -0.75 11.72 -1.95
CA LYS A 125 0.11 10.54 -2.14
C LYS A 125 1.49 11.05 -2.59
N ASN A 126 2.57 10.47 -2.05
CA ASN A 126 3.91 10.72 -2.60
C ASN A 126 3.87 10.48 -4.12
N ALA A 127 4.31 11.47 -4.90
CA ALA A 127 4.39 11.36 -6.36
C ALA A 127 5.25 10.17 -6.80
N ASP A 128 6.25 9.82 -5.98
CA ASP A 128 7.17 8.70 -6.20
C ASP A 128 6.57 7.31 -5.96
N ARG A 129 5.29 7.19 -5.59
CA ARG A 129 4.67 5.87 -5.38
C ARG A 129 4.23 5.34 -6.74
N PRO A 130 4.75 4.18 -7.21
CA PRO A 130 4.24 3.53 -8.40
C PRO A 130 2.73 3.38 -8.26
N ASN A 131 1.99 3.90 -9.23
CA ASN A 131 0.55 3.85 -9.21
C ASN A 131 0.15 2.39 -9.47
N CYS A 132 0.01 1.57 -8.42
CA CYS A 132 -0.44 0.17 -8.53
C CYS A 132 -1.94 0.03 -8.86
N CYS A 133 -2.62 1.14 -9.16
CA CYS A 133 -4.04 1.18 -9.50
C CYS A 133 -4.41 0.55 -10.87
N PRO A 134 -3.60 0.56 -11.94
CA PRO A 134 -3.97 -0.09 -13.21
C PRO A 134 -4.09 -1.60 -13.08
N ALA A 135 -3.12 -2.26 -12.43
CA ALA A 135 -3.16 -3.70 -12.19
C ALA A 135 -4.33 -4.09 -11.27
N GLN A 136 -4.58 -3.29 -10.23
CA GLN A 136 -5.71 -3.50 -9.33
C GLN A 136 -7.05 -3.36 -10.08
N HIS A 137 -7.17 -2.39 -10.98
CA HIS A 137 -8.36 -2.20 -11.79
C HIS A 137 -8.60 -3.39 -12.73
N LEU A 138 -7.55 -3.90 -13.39
CA LEU A 138 -7.65 -5.09 -14.25
C LEU A 138 -8.10 -6.33 -13.47
N VAL A 139 -7.55 -6.55 -12.27
CA VAL A 139 -8.00 -7.64 -11.39
C VAL A 139 -9.48 -7.50 -11.06
N PHE A 140 -9.94 -6.29 -10.72
CA PHE A 140 -11.37 -6.08 -10.43
C PHE A 140 -12.28 -6.24 -11.65
N VAL A 141 -11.82 -5.86 -12.86
CA VAL A 141 -12.59 -6.05 -14.10
C VAL A 141 -12.72 -7.52 -14.44
N ALA A 142 -11.62 -8.28 -14.40
CA ALA A 142 -11.63 -9.72 -14.61
C ALA A 142 -12.54 -10.43 -13.59
N LEU A 143 -12.44 -10.02 -12.32
CA LEU A 143 -13.27 -10.52 -11.24
C LEU A 143 -14.76 -10.26 -11.46
N LYS A 144 -15.11 -9.06 -11.93
CA LYS A 144 -16.50 -8.71 -12.27
C LYS A 144 -17.03 -9.59 -13.40
N ALA A 145 -16.23 -9.82 -14.44
CA ALA A 145 -16.61 -10.67 -15.57
C ALA A 145 -16.85 -12.13 -15.12
N GLU A 146 -15.92 -12.72 -14.36
CA GLU A 146 -16.04 -14.11 -13.87
C GLU A 146 -17.23 -14.29 -12.93
N VAL A 147 -17.52 -13.30 -12.07
CA VAL A 147 -18.73 -13.31 -11.25
C VAL A 147 -19.95 -13.34 -12.16
N LEU A 148 -20.06 -12.42 -13.13
CA LEU A 148 -21.19 -12.40 -14.06
C LEU A 148 -21.35 -13.72 -14.80
N ASP A 149 -20.27 -14.36 -15.25
CA ASP A 149 -20.36 -15.68 -15.89
C ASP A 149 -20.92 -16.75 -14.94
N CYS A 150 -20.53 -16.75 -13.66
CA CYS A 150 -21.11 -17.66 -12.68
C CYS A 150 -22.61 -17.44 -12.48
N TRP A 151 -23.07 -16.19 -12.54
CA TRP A 151 -24.49 -15.87 -12.53
C TRP A 151 -25.16 -16.42 -13.81
N ARG A 152 -24.59 -16.21 -15.00
CA ARG A 152 -25.15 -16.74 -16.25
C ARG A 152 -25.34 -18.25 -16.22
N VAL A 153 -24.32 -18.98 -15.78
CA VAL A 153 -24.37 -20.46 -15.68
C VAL A 153 -25.41 -20.88 -14.64
N LYS A 154 -25.50 -20.20 -13.49
CA LYS A 154 -26.47 -20.56 -12.43
C LYS A 154 -27.93 -20.39 -12.87
N PHE A 155 -28.23 -19.31 -13.59
CA PHE A 155 -29.60 -19.03 -14.03
C PHE A 155 -29.94 -19.62 -15.40
N GLY A 156 -28.95 -20.15 -16.12
CA GLY A 156 -29.15 -20.59 -17.51
C GLY A 156 -29.57 -19.44 -18.43
N VAL A 157 -29.15 -18.20 -18.13
CA VAL A 157 -29.50 -17.00 -18.90
C VAL A 157 -28.26 -16.39 -19.54
N SER A 158 -28.37 -16.03 -20.82
CA SER A 158 -27.33 -15.30 -21.55
C SER A 158 -27.36 -13.80 -21.23
N ASP A 159 -28.55 -13.25 -20.96
CA ASP A 159 -28.76 -11.85 -20.59
C ASP A 159 -29.07 -11.69 -19.09
N LEU A 160 -28.07 -11.21 -18.36
CA LEU A 160 -28.21 -10.92 -16.93
C LEU A 160 -28.96 -9.62 -16.65
N ASP A 161 -28.98 -8.67 -17.59
CA ASP A 161 -29.65 -7.39 -17.37
C ASP A 161 -31.16 -7.59 -17.28
N GLN A 162 -31.71 -8.48 -18.12
CA GLN A 162 -33.11 -8.91 -18.01
C GLN A 162 -33.39 -9.58 -16.65
N ARG A 163 -32.49 -10.43 -16.16
CA ARG A 163 -32.67 -11.10 -14.86
C ARG A 163 -32.51 -10.13 -13.67
N PHE A 164 -31.58 -9.18 -13.76
CA PHE A 164 -31.36 -8.15 -12.74
C PHE A 164 -32.42 -7.06 -12.74
N SER A 165 -33.25 -6.97 -13.78
CA SER A 165 -34.47 -6.16 -13.77
C SER A 165 -35.62 -6.75 -12.94
N ALA A 166 -35.48 -8.00 -12.46
CA ALA A 166 -36.42 -8.63 -11.54
C ALA A 166 -36.41 -8.00 -10.13
N ASN A 167 -37.29 -8.47 -9.25
CA ASN A 167 -37.40 -7.96 -7.89
C ASN A 167 -36.07 -8.09 -7.12
N PHE A 168 -35.64 -7.02 -6.47
CA PHE A 168 -34.41 -6.93 -5.69
C PHE A 168 -34.31 -8.00 -4.59
N GLU A 169 -35.44 -8.39 -3.99
CA GLU A 169 -35.46 -9.46 -2.97
C GLU A 169 -35.09 -10.83 -3.54
N ASP A 170 -35.51 -11.14 -4.76
CA ASP A 170 -35.16 -12.40 -5.44
C ASP A 170 -33.66 -12.41 -5.74
N LEU A 171 -33.12 -11.29 -6.21
CA LEU A 171 -31.68 -11.13 -6.46
C LEU A 171 -30.84 -11.32 -5.19
N LEU A 172 -31.31 -10.78 -4.07
CA LEU A 172 -30.68 -10.94 -2.76
C LEU A 172 -30.75 -12.38 -2.27
N GLY A 173 -31.89 -13.05 -2.45
CA GLY A 173 -32.05 -14.48 -2.16
C GLY A 173 -31.05 -15.32 -2.96
N ASP A 174 -30.98 -15.05 -4.27
CA ASP A 174 -30.07 -15.71 -5.21
C ASP A 174 -28.60 -15.49 -4.86
N ALA A 175 -28.24 -14.27 -4.46
CA ALA A 175 -26.90 -13.92 -4.01
C ALA A 175 -26.54 -14.63 -2.70
N ARG A 176 -27.46 -14.67 -1.73
CA ARG A 176 -27.27 -15.41 -0.47
C ARG A 176 -27.11 -16.90 -0.71
N ALA A 177 -27.92 -17.48 -1.59
CA ALA A 177 -27.81 -18.89 -1.96
C ALA A 177 -26.45 -19.19 -2.63
N LEU A 178 -25.98 -18.32 -3.53
CA LEU A 178 -24.61 -18.40 -4.08
C LEU A 178 -23.56 -18.30 -2.98
N CYS A 179 -23.66 -17.32 -2.09
CA CYS A 179 -22.73 -17.17 -0.98
C CYS A 179 -22.72 -18.40 -0.07
N GLN A 180 -23.88 -18.95 0.28
CA GLN A 180 -24.00 -20.14 1.13
C GLN A 180 -23.43 -21.38 0.45
N LEU A 181 -23.78 -21.62 -0.82
CA LEU A 181 -23.22 -22.68 -1.66
C LEU A 181 -21.69 -22.63 -1.67
N HIS A 182 -21.10 -21.43 -1.63
CA HIS A 182 -19.65 -21.28 -1.65
C HIS A 182 -18.99 -21.19 -0.27
N ILE A 183 -19.73 -20.85 0.78
CA ILE A 183 -19.22 -20.85 2.16
C ILE A 183 -19.19 -22.27 2.72
N SER A 184 -20.06 -23.16 2.25
CA SER A 184 -20.19 -24.53 2.76
C SER A 184 -18.97 -25.45 2.58
N GLY A 185 -17.84 -24.97 2.03
CA GLY A 185 -16.56 -25.69 1.97
C GLY A 185 -16.50 -26.87 0.99
N SER A 186 -17.63 -27.53 0.74
CA SER A 186 -17.77 -28.72 -0.11
C SER A 186 -17.24 -28.52 -1.53
N LEU A 187 -17.38 -27.31 -2.08
CA LEU A 187 -16.93 -27.01 -3.44
C LEU A 187 -15.40 -26.96 -3.61
N VAL A 188 -14.67 -26.52 -2.59
CA VAL A 188 -13.20 -26.47 -2.67
C VAL A 188 -12.61 -27.88 -2.58
N GLU A 189 -13.23 -28.75 -1.80
CA GLU A 189 -12.84 -30.16 -1.69
C GLU A 189 -13.15 -30.92 -2.99
N ASN A 190 -14.33 -30.70 -3.58
CA ASN A 190 -14.73 -31.35 -4.85
C ASN A 190 -13.92 -30.86 -6.06
N ALA A 191 -13.52 -29.58 -6.09
CA ALA A 191 -12.75 -29.01 -7.20
C ALA A 191 -11.27 -29.43 -7.25
N VAL A 192 -10.72 -29.89 -6.12
CA VAL A 192 -9.32 -30.32 -6.00
C VAL A 192 -9.18 -31.83 -6.26
N LEU A 193 -10.26 -32.61 -6.11
CA LEU A 193 -10.29 -34.06 -6.31
C LEU A 193 -11.56 -34.51 -7.07
N PRO A 194 -11.64 -34.30 -8.40
CA PRO A 194 -12.83 -34.66 -9.16
C PRO A 194 -13.15 -36.17 -9.20
N ASN A 195 -12.23 -37.05 -8.79
CA ASN A 195 -12.27 -38.50 -9.05
C ASN A 195 -12.25 -39.40 -7.80
N LEU A 196 -12.51 -38.89 -6.58
CA LEU A 196 -12.46 -39.70 -5.35
C LEU A 196 -13.83 -39.99 -4.71
N LEU A 197 -14.93 -39.67 -5.38
CA LEU A 197 -16.26 -40.01 -4.88
C LEU A 197 -16.54 -41.51 -5.11
N CYS A 198 -17.04 -42.17 -4.06
CA CYS A 198 -17.53 -43.54 -4.09
C CYS A 198 -18.62 -43.70 -5.17
N PRO A 199 -18.62 -44.80 -5.92
CA PRO A 199 -19.52 -45.02 -7.06
C PRO A 199 -21.00 -45.28 -6.73
N ASP A 200 -21.51 -44.91 -5.54
CA ASP A 200 -22.84 -45.32 -5.10
C ASP A 200 -23.88 -44.19 -4.94
N ASP A 201 -23.52 -42.91 -5.17
CA ASP A 201 -24.48 -41.78 -5.15
C ASP A 201 -24.71 -41.25 -6.58
N GLU A 202 -25.61 -41.89 -7.33
CA GLU A 202 -25.86 -41.66 -8.78
C GLU A 202 -26.64 -40.36 -9.12
N ASP A 203 -27.03 -39.50 -8.17
CA ASP A 203 -28.06 -38.47 -8.44
C ASP A 203 -27.63 -36.99 -8.39
N GLU A 204 -26.37 -36.63 -8.09
CA GLU A 204 -25.92 -35.23 -8.12
C GLU A 204 -24.81 -34.98 -9.16
N VAL A 205 -25.19 -34.55 -10.36
CA VAL A 205 -24.24 -34.05 -11.36
C VAL A 205 -23.62 -32.74 -10.85
N PRO A 206 -22.29 -32.67 -10.65
CA PRO A 206 -21.63 -31.45 -10.19
C PRO A 206 -21.88 -30.32 -11.19
N PHE A 207 -22.39 -29.19 -10.71
CA PHE A 207 -22.60 -27.99 -11.51
C PHE A 207 -21.27 -27.54 -12.14
N GLU A 208 -21.16 -27.52 -13.47
CA GLU A 208 -19.91 -27.23 -14.20
C GLU A 208 -19.30 -25.85 -13.82
N GLY A 209 -20.14 -24.87 -13.49
CA GLY A 209 -19.67 -23.55 -13.00
C GLY A 209 -18.97 -23.59 -11.63
N SER A 210 -19.05 -24.71 -10.91
CA SER A 210 -18.37 -24.95 -9.62
C SER A 210 -16.86 -24.90 -9.75
N GLN A 211 -16.31 -25.57 -10.77
CA GLN A 211 -14.86 -25.63 -10.99
C GLN A 211 -14.32 -24.27 -11.42
N VAL A 212 -15.02 -23.61 -12.34
CA VAL A 212 -14.67 -22.27 -12.83
C VAL A 212 -14.58 -21.31 -11.65
N LEU A 213 -15.60 -21.31 -10.79
CA LEU A 213 -15.62 -20.41 -9.65
C LEU A 213 -14.60 -20.78 -8.57
N ALA A 214 -14.37 -22.07 -8.30
CA ALA A 214 -13.33 -22.51 -7.37
C ALA A 214 -11.95 -22.02 -7.82
N ASN A 215 -11.63 -22.20 -9.11
CA ASN A 215 -10.40 -21.69 -9.73
C ASN A 215 -10.31 -20.17 -9.64
N THR A 216 -11.40 -19.47 -9.93
CA THR A 216 -11.52 -18.02 -9.78
C THR A 216 -11.23 -17.58 -8.34
N ARG A 217 -11.81 -18.22 -7.32
CA ARG A 217 -11.55 -17.89 -5.92
C ARG A 217 -10.10 -18.07 -5.53
N VAL A 218 -9.46 -19.14 -5.97
CA VAL A 218 -8.03 -19.37 -5.76
C VAL A 218 -7.20 -18.26 -6.41
N ARG A 219 -7.51 -17.90 -7.66
CA ARG A 219 -6.86 -16.78 -8.37
C ARG A 219 -7.07 -15.44 -7.67
N MET A 220 -8.29 -15.14 -7.20
CA MET A 220 -8.61 -13.91 -6.45
C MET A 220 -7.79 -13.82 -5.17
N ARG A 221 -7.80 -14.89 -4.39
CA ARG A 221 -7.06 -14.98 -3.12
C ARG A 221 -5.57 -14.78 -3.37
N ASP A 222 -5.01 -15.46 -4.35
CA ASP A 222 -3.59 -15.40 -4.66
C ASP A 222 -3.21 -14.01 -5.22
N SER A 223 -4.08 -13.37 -6.00
CA SER A 223 -3.90 -11.99 -6.49
C SER A 223 -3.96 -10.97 -5.36
N MET A 224 -4.88 -11.13 -4.40
CA MET A 224 -4.96 -10.27 -3.22
C MET A 224 -3.73 -10.41 -2.32
N LEU A 225 -3.27 -11.63 -2.08
CA LEU A 225 -2.04 -11.89 -1.32
C LEU A 225 -0.83 -11.31 -2.05
N TYR A 226 -0.75 -11.44 -3.37
CA TYR A 226 0.30 -10.84 -4.17
C TYR A 226 0.30 -9.31 -4.07
N TYR A 227 -0.89 -8.67 -4.13
CA TYR A 227 -1.02 -7.23 -3.96
C TYR A 227 -0.63 -6.76 -2.56
N GLU A 228 -1.11 -7.44 -1.51
CA GLU A 228 -0.72 -7.13 -0.12
C GLU A 228 0.79 -7.31 0.10
N PHE A 229 1.39 -8.31 -0.54
CA PHE A 229 2.84 -8.49 -0.54
C PHE A 229 3.56 -7.32 -1.22
N GLN A 230 3.18 -6.96 -2.45
CA GLN A 230 3.76 -5.82 -3.16
C GLN A 230 3.60 -4.52 -2.36
N ARG A 231 2.42 -4.31 -1.77
CA ARG A 231 2.13 -3.17 -0.89
C ARG A 231 3.05 -3.19 0.33
N ALA A 232 3.22 -4.33 0.99
CA ALA A 232 4.12 -4.50 2.12
C ALA A 232 5.56 -4.15 1.79
N ILE A 233 6.05 -4.61 0.64
CA ILE A 233 7.39 -4.29 0.12
C ILE A 233 7.51 -2.80 -0.20
N SER A 234 6.53 -2.22 -0.89
CA SER A 234 6.51 -0.78 -1.23
C SER A 234 6.50 0.13 0.00
N ASP A 235 5.88 -0.33 1.10
CA ASP A 235 5.84 0.37 2.37
C ASP A 235 7.10 0.13 3.23
N GLY A 236 8.08 -0.64 2.73
CA GLY A 236 9.30 -1.04 3.45
C GLY A 236 9.03 -1.93 4.66
N GLY A 237 7.88 -2.59 4.70
CA GLY A 237 7.40 -3.40 5.81
C GLY A 237 7.81 -4.85 5.69
N ILE A 238 9.11 -5.17 5.89
CA ILE A 238 9.62 -6.56 5.79
C ILE A 238 8.81 -7.54 6.65
N ARG A 239 8.48 -7.16 7.91
CA ARG A 239 7.63 -7.99 8.78
C ARG A 239 6.23 -8.22 8.19
N HIS A 240 5.64 -7.22 7.55
CA HIS A 240 4.31 -7.33 6.94
C HIS A 240 4.37 -8.24 5.70
N ALA A 241 5.40 -8.09 4.86
CA ALA A 241 5.63 -8.95 3.71
C ALA A 241 5.82 -10.41 4.12
N MET A 242 6.59 -10.66 5.19
CA MET A 242 6.76 -12.01 5.75
C MET A 242 5.46 -12.61 6.28
N ASN A 243 4.60 -11.81 6.90
CA ASN A 243 3.28 -12.27 7.34
C ASN A 243 2.39 -12.67 6.15
N VAL A 244 2.43 -11.90 5.06
CA VAL A 244 1.67 -12.22 3.83
C VAL A 244 2.19 -13.51 3.18
N ILE A 245 3.52 -13.71 3.12
CA ILE A 245 4.12 -14.96 2.64
C ILE A 245 3.70 -16.12 3.55
N ALA A 246 3.77 -15.96 4.88
CA ALA A 246 3.39 -17.01 5.82
C ALA A 246 1.91 -17.39 5.65
N ALA A 247 1.02 -16.42 5.46
CA ALA A 247 -0.40 -16.64 5.18
C ALA A 247 -0.60 -17.39 3.85
N ARG A 248 0.10 -17.00 2.78
CA ARG A 248 0.07 -17.72 1.49
C ARG A 248 0.51 -19.17 1.65
N THR A 249 1.62 -19.40 2.32
CA THR A 249 2.18 -20.74 2.56
C THR A 249 1.24 -21.61 3.38
N GLN A 250 0.67 -21.08 4.47
CA GLN A 250 -0.34 -21.79 5.27
C GLN A 250 -1.55 -22.18 4.42
N MET A 251 -2.07 -21.27 3.59
CA MET A 251 -3.22 -21.55 2.75
C MET A 251 -2.93 -22.59 1.64
N SER A 252 -1.74 -22.54 1.04
CA SER A 252 -1.31 -23.55 0.06
C SER A 252 -1.20 -24.94 0.70
N PHE A 253 -0.69 -25.05 1.93
CA PHE A 253 -0.57 -26.33 2.62
C PHE A 253 -1.90 -26.84 3.20
N SER A 254 -2.78 -25.96 3.68
CA SER A 254 -4.12 -26.35 4.13
C SER A 254 -4.97 -26.92 2.98
N SER A 255 -4.76 -26.43 1.75
CA SER A 255 -5.41 -26.97 0.56
C SER A 255 -4.92 -28.38 0.19
N SER A 256 -3.70 -28.76 0.58
CA SER A 256 -3.14 -30.10 0.32
C SER A 256 -3.48 -31.12 1.42
N HIS A 257 -3.76 -30.68 2.64
CA HIS A 257 -4.10 -31.58 3.75
C HIS A 257 -5.51 -32.15 3.68
N ALA A 258 -6.44 -31.51 2.94
CA ALA A 258 -7.76 -32.08 2.67
C ALA A 258 -7.70 -33.36 1.79
N ALA A 259 -6.57 -33.61 1.09
CA ALA A 259 -6.40 -34.79 0.24
C ALA A 259 -5.71 -35.99 0.93
N LEU A 260 -5.11 -35.81 2.11
CA LEU A 260 -4.35 -36.86 2.80
C LEU A 260 -4.52 -36.74 4.32
N SER A 261 -5.69 -37.17 4.82
CA SER A 261 -5.90 -37.42 6.24
C SER A 261 -5.65 -38.90 6.55
N VAL A 262 -4.39 -39.26 6.84
CA VAL A 262 -4.07 -40.37 7.76
C VAL A 262 -3.07 -39.86 8.79
N ASN A 263 -3.46 -40.02 10.04
CA ASN A 263 -2.81 -39.63 11.29
C ASN A 263 -1.28 -39.83 11.32
N ALA A 264 -0.49 -38.77 11.51
CA ALA A 264 0.85 -38.87 12.11
C ALA A 264 1.31 -37.58 12.83
N ARG A 265 1.59 -37.75 14.13
CA ARG A 265 1.95 -36.77 15.15
C ARG A 265 3.16 -35.88 14.80
N GLY A 266 3.02 -34.57 15.01
CA GLY A 266 3.93 -33.61 15.67
C GLY A 266 5.40 -33.43 15.21
N ALA A 267 6.14 -34.50 14.92
CA ALA A 267 7.55 -34.45 14.57
C ALA A 267 7.78 -34.16 13.07
N HIS A 268 6.90 -34.68 12.21
CA HIS A 268 7.01 -34.51 10.75
C HIS A 268 6.85 -33.06 10.30
N HIS A 269 6.10 -32.25 11.06
CA HIS A 269 5.81 -30.87 10.69
C HIS A 269 7.05 -29.97 10.72
N ARG A 270 7.98 -30.18 11.67
CA ARG A 270 9.23 -29.42 11.73
C ARG A 270 10.16 -29.77 10.56
N THR A 271 10.22 -31.05 10.19
CA THR A 271 11.03 -31.53 9.06
C THR A 271 10.48 -31.02 7.73
N LEU A 272 9.17 -31.09 7.51
CA LEU A 272 8.52 -30.56 6.31
C LEU A 272 8.68 -29.05 6.18
N LYS A 273 8.51 -28.30 7.27
CA LYS A 273 8.73 -26.85 7.28
C LYS A 273 10.18 -26.49 6.95
N LYS A 274 11.15 -27.22 7.51
CA LYS A 274 12.58 -27.02 7.22
C LYS A 274 12.90 -27.34 5.76
N ALA A 275 12.37 -28.44 5.22
CA ALA A 275 12.54 -28.80 3.81
C ALA A 275 11.93 -27.77 2.85
N ALA A 276 10.73 -27.27 3.15
CA ALA A 276 10.08 -26.23 2.35
C ALA A 276 10.86 -24.90 2.38
N MET A 277 11.36 -24.49 3.53
CA MET A 277 12.20 -23.29 3.67
C MET A 277 13.53 -23.43 2.92
N ASN A 278 14.16 -24.61 2.97
CA ASN A 278 15.38 -24.90 2.22
C ASN A 278 15.13 -24.88 0.71
N ARG A 279 14.00 -25.42 0.25
CA ARG A 279 13.62 -25.40 -1.17
C ARG A 279 13.33 -23.99 -1.66
N LEU A 280 12.68 -23.16 -0.83
CA LEU A 280 12.46 -21.75 -1.14
C LEU A 280 13.79 -20.98 -1.25
N ALA A 281 14.71 -21.21 -0.31
CA ALA A 281 16.05 -20.62 -0.35
C ALA A 281 16.82 -21.04 -1.62
N ALA A 282 16.78 -22.33 -1.97
CA ALA A 282 17.40 -22.83 -3.20
C ALA A 282 16.80 -22.16 -4.46
N ASN A 283 15.47 -22.02 -4.55
CA ASN A 283 14.84 -21.32 -5.68
C ASN A 283 15.22 -19.83 -5.74
N MET A 284 15.33 -19.16 -4.58
CA MET A 284 15.78 -17.77 -4.53
C MET A 284 17.24 -17.61 -4.98
N ASP A 285 18.08 -18.60 -4.70
CA ASP A 285 19.47 -18.64 -5.15
C ASP A 285 19.61 -18.97 -6.62
N GLU A 286 18.88 -19.97 -7.10
CA GLU A 286 18.83 -20.40 -8.51
C GLU A 286 18.38 -19.25 -9.42
N GLN A 287 17.29 -18.56 -9.04
CA GLN A 287 16.79 -17.42 -9.80
C GLN A 287 17.59 -16.13 -9.57
N GLN A 288 18.61 -16.19 -8.69
CA GLN A 288 19.40 -15.04 -8.24
C GLN A 288 18.53 -13.87 -7.77
N LEU A 289 17.37 -14.15 -7.16
CA LEU A 289 16.45 -13.13 -6.65
C LEU A 289 17.04 -12.30 -5.50
N HIS A 290 18.10 -12.83 -4.87
CA HIS A 290 18.88 -12.12 -3.84
C HIS A 290 19.98 -11.22 -4.43
N ARG A 291 20.33 -11.37 -5.72
CA ARG A 291 21.35 -10.56 -6.37
C ARG A 291 20.71 -9.34 -7.03
N TYR A 292 21.25 -8.17 -6.69
CA TYR A 292 20.95 -6.94 -7.40
C TYR A 292 21.36 -7.08 -8.87
N ARG A 293 20.41 -6.90 -9.80
CA ARG A 293 20.69 -6.81 -11.24
C ARG A 293 20.74 -5.35 -11.65
N GLU A 294 21.88 -4.95 -12.22
CA GLU A 294 22.04 -3.64 -12.86
C GLU A 294 21.16 -3.59 -14.13
N GLY A 295 20.27 -2.60 -14.21
CA GLY A 295 19.24 -2.49 -15.25
C GLY A 295 17.86 -2.08 -14.73
N CYS A 296 17.57 -2.33 -13.45
CA CYS A 296 16.40 -1.78 -12.76
C CYS A 296 16.70 -0.39 -12.17
N ALA A 297 17.32 0.50 -12.95
CA ALA A 297 17.58 1.86 -12.51
C ALA A 297 16.24 2.62 -12.37
N TRP A 298 16.00 3.16 -11.18
CA TRP A 298 14.82 3.96 -10.87
C TRP A 298 14.88 5.25 -11.72
N GLY A 299 14.14 5.28 -12.83
CA GLY A 299 14.19 6.37 -13.81
C GLY A 299 14.05 5.96 -15.28
N TYR A 300 14.14 4.68 -15.62
CA TYR A 300 13.78 4.20 -16.96
C TYR A 300 12.26 4.04 -17.09
N ALA A 301 11.63 4.84 -17.95
CA ALA A 301 10.31 4.53 -18.46
C ALA A 301 10.45 3.29 -19.35
N ALA A 302 9.64 2.25 -19.10
CA ALA A 302 9.50 1.14 -20.04
C ALA A 302 8.95 1.73 -21.34
N GLN A 303 9.82 1.89 -22.33
CA GLN A 303 9.45 2.40 -23.63
C GLN A 303 8.75 1.24 -24.36
N ASP A 304 7.45 1.41 -24.59
CA ASP A 304 6.62 0.81 -25.65
C ASP A 304 6.60 -0.72 -25.85
N ASP A 305 7.18 -1.54 -24.97
CA ASP A 305 7.11 -3.01 -25.06
C ASP A 305 5.66 -3.54 -24.96
N LEU A 306 4.77 -2.78 -24.31
CA LEU A 306 3.38 -3.17 -24.08
C LEU A 306 2.50 -2.87 -25.31
N GLU A 307 2.77 -1.77 -26.01
CA GLU A 307 2.10 -1.42 -27.27
C GLU A 307 2.60 -2.29 -28.42
N ALA A 308 3.92 -2.56 -28.47
CA ALA A 308 4.50 -3.53 -29.39
C ALA A 308 3.95 -4.96 -29.15
N GLY A 309 3.84 -5.37 -27.88
CA GLY A 309 3.25 -6.66 -27.50
C GLY A 309 1.77 -6.77 -27.90
N PHE A 310 0.97 -5.73 -27.68
CA PHE A 310 -0.44 -5.70 -28.06
C PHE A 310 -0.65 -5.68 -29.58
N THR A 311 0.18 -4.92 -30.29
CA THR A 311 0.15 -4.87 -31.77
C THR A 311 0.49 -6.25 -32.34
N ASN A 312 1.52 -6.92 -31.84
CA ASN A 312 1.87 -8.28 -32.27
C ASN A 312 0.77 -9.31 -31.98
N LEU A 313 0.00 -9.13 -30.90
CA LEU A 313 -1.11 -10.02 -30.54
C LEU A 313 -2.35 -9.81 -31.43
N THR A 314 -2.54 -8.58 -31.93
CA THR A 314 -3.67 -8.22 -32.79
C THR A 314 -3.38 -8.41 -34.27
N SER A 315 -2.11 -8.37 -34.67
CA SER A 315 -1.65 -8.60 -36.06
C SER A 315 -1.23 -10.04 -36.35
N GLY A 316 -1.20 -10.92 -35.34
CA GLY A 316 -0.86 -12.34 -35.52
C GLY A 316 -1.96 -13.14 -36.26
N PRO A 317 -1.61 -14.25 -36.93
CA PRO A 317 -2.59 -15.11 -37.61
C PRO A 317 -3.65 -15.57 -36.62
N LYS A 318 -4.91 -15.40 -36.99
CA LYS A 318 -6.03 -15.82 -36.14
C LYS A 318 -6.06 -17.35 -36.13
N ILE A 319 -6.46 -17.92 -35.00
CA ILE A 319 -6.54 -19.37 -34.80
C ILE A 319 -7.47 -20.08 -35.82
N GLY A 320 -8.29 -19.32 -36.57
CA GLY A 320 -9.11 -19.85 -37.67
C GLY A 320 -8.42 -19.93 -39.04
N ASP A 321 -7.17 -19.47 -39.17
CA ASP A 321 -6.42 -19.45 -40.43
C ASP A 321 -5.35 -20.57 -40.52
N LEU A 322 -5.38 -21.54 -39.59
CA LEU A 322 -4.52 -22.74 -39.54
C LEU A 322 -5.31 -24.02 -39.82
#